data_AF-A0A965CZY6-F1
#
_entry.id   AF-A0A965CZY6-F1
#
_cell.length_a   1.000
_cell.length_b   1.000
_cell.length_c   1.000
_cell.angle_alpha   90.00
_cell.angle_beta   90.00
_cell.angle_gamma   90.00
#
_symmetry.space_group_name_H-M   'P 1'
#
loop_
_entity.id
_entity.type
_entity.pdbx_description
1 polymer ?
#
loop_
_entity_poly.entity_id
_entity_poly.type
_entity_poly.pdbx_seq_one_letter_code
_entity_poly.pdbx_strand_id
1 'polypeptide(L)' 'MVYAAGAGAQLAAVPRFSDFPPQAAGLPQIGDASSLDAERILALKPDVVIGWKSG' A
#
# COMPACT_ATOMS: atom_id res chain seq x y z
N MET A 1 -3.50 9.28 1.59
CA MET A 1 -3.78 9.59 3.01
C MET A 1 -2.60 9.33 3.94
N VAL A 2 -1.97 8.14 3.90
CA VAL A 2 -0.86 7.79 4.82
C VAL A 2 0.32 8.78 4.76
N TYR A 3 0.74 9.21 3.57
CA TYR A 3 1.77 10.25 3.41
C TYR A 3 1.37 11.59 4.05
N ALA A 4 0.13 12.03 3.89
CA ALA A 4 -0.36 13.28 4.48
C ALA A 4 -0.41 13.23 6.01
N ALA A 5 -0.59 12.03 6.57
CA ALA A 5 -0.48 11.79 8.01
C ALA A 5 0.97 11.73 8.53
N GLY A 6 1.98 11.96 7.67
CA GLY A 6 3.40 11.93 8.04
C GLY A 6 3.99 10.52 8.15
N ALA A 7 3.22 9.47 7.85
CA ALA A 7 3.62 8.07 8.01
C ALA A 7 4.18 7.42 6.72
N GLY A 8 4.52 8.22 5.70
CA GLY A 8 4.98 7.71 4.40
C GLY A 8 6.24 6.83 4.48
N ALA A 9 7.13 7.08 5.44
CA ALA A 9 8.35 6.30 5.65
C ALA A 9 8.08 4.87 6.21
N GLN A 10 6.88 4.63 6.73
CA GLN A 10 6.49 3.31 7.27
C GLN A 10 5.79 2.44 6.22
N LEU A 11 5.54 2.97 5.01
CA LEU A 11 4.90 2.21 3.95
C LEU A 11 5.89 1.22 3.33
N ALA A 12 5.55 -0.07 3.44
CA ALA A 12 6.30 -1.16 2.81
C ALA A 12 5.80 -1.51 1.40
N ALA A 13 4.54 -1.19 1.08
CA ALA A 13 3.91 -1.46 -0.21
C ALA A 13 2.62 -0.65 -0.38
N VAL A 14 2.12 -0.60 -1.62
CA VAL A 14 0.87 0.08 -1.99
C VAL A 14 0.06 -0.74 -3.00
N PRO A 15 -1.27 -0.57 -3.09
CA PRO A 15 -2.03 -1.09 -4.22
C PRO A 15 -1.74 -0.28 -5.50
N ARG A 16 -2.07 -0.87 -6.65
CA ARG A 16 -2.02 -0.23 -7.97
C ARG A 16 -2.75 1.12 -7.92
N PHE A 17 -2.23 2.09 -8.67
CA PHE A 17 -2.73 3.47 -8.74
C PHE A 17 -2.46 4.35 -7.51
N SER A 18 -1.75 3.84 -6.49
CA SER A 18 -1.24 4.68 -5.39
C SER A 18 0.11 5.29 -5.76
N ASP A 19 0.09 6.29 -6.64
CA ASP A 19 1.28 6.90 -7.24
C ASP A 19 1.57 8.34 -6.73
N PHE A 20 0.72 8.87 -5.83
CA PHE A 20 0.89 10.18 -5.22
C PHE A 20 1.11 10.12 -3.70
N PRO A 21 2.10 10.85 -3.14
CA PRO A 21 3.10 11.67 -3.83
C PRO A 21 4.10 10.79 -4.62
N PRO A 22 4.93 11.35 -5.52
CA PRO A 22 5.76 10.56 -6.46
C PRO A 22 6.61 9.46 -5.82
N GLN A 23 6.97 9.59 -4.55
CA GLN A 23 7.68 8.58 -3.77
C GLN A 23 6.88 7.28 -3.63
N ALA A 24 5.55 7.34 -3.59
CA ALA A 24 4.68 6.17 -3.48
C ALA A 24 4.79 5.25 -4.70
N ALA A 25 5.01 5.82 -5.89
CA ALA A 25 5.17 5.05 -7.13
C ALA A 25 6.41 4.13 -7.14
N GLY A 26 7.38 4.40 -6.25
CA GLY A 26 8.58 3.56 -6.09
C GLY A 26 8.38 2.37 -5.14
N LEU A 27 7.25 2.29 -4.44
CA LEU A 27 6.98 1.20 -3.50
C LEU A 27 6.50 -0.07 -4.22
N PRO A 28 6.76 -1.26 -3.64
CA PRO A 28 6.21 -2.51 -4.15
C PRO A 28 4.69 -2.46 -4.31
N GLN A 29 4.19 -2.94 -5.46
CA GLN A 29 2.75 -3.07 -5.69
C GLN A 29 2.24 -4.45 -5.28
N ILE A 30 1.12 -4.49 -4.56
CA ILE A 30 0.50 -5.72 -3.99
C ILE A 30 -0.84 -6.11 -4.65
N GLY A 31 -1.03 -5.71 -5.91
CA GLY A 31 -2.29 -5.92 -6.63
C GLY A 31 -3.11 -4.64 -6.71
N ASP A 32 -4.43 -4.74 -6.87
CA ASP A 32 -5.35 -3.60 -6.95
C ASP A 32 -6.59 -3.82 -6.06
N ALA A 33 -7.53 -2.87 -6.08
CA ALA A 33 -8.73 -2.91 -5.25
C ALA A 33 -9.66 -4.11 -5.56
N SER A 34 -9.53 -4.73 -6.73
CA SER A 34 -10.33 -5.88 -7.17
C SER A 34 -9.62 -7.22 -6.97
N SER A 35 -8.29 -7.23 -7.01
CA SER A 35 -7.47 -8.42 -6.77
C SER A 35 -6.19 -8.05 -6.01
N LEU A 36 -6.18 -8.34 -4.71
CA LEU A 36 -5.01 -8.23 -3.86
C LEU A 36 -4.22 -9.54 -3.87
N ASP A 37 -2.89 -9.41 -3.91
CA ASP A 37 -1.97 -10.54 -3.81
C ASP A 37 -1.65 -10.83 -2.33
N ALA A 38 -2.39 -11.74 -1.73
CA ALA A 38 -2.26 -12.08 -0.32
C ALA A 38 -0.89 -12.68 0.04
N GLU A 39 -0.31 -13.51 -0.84
CA GLU A 39 1.00 -14.12 -0.61
C GLU A 39 2.09 -13.05 -0.56
N ARG A 40 2.03 -12.08 -1.49
CA ARG A 40 2.97 -10.96 -1.53
C ARG A 40 2.83 -10.03 -0.34
N ILE A 41 1.61 -9.81 0.15
CA ILE A 41 1.38 -9.04 1.39
C ILE A 41 2.02 -9.77 2.58
N LEU A 42 1.79 -11.08 2.73
CA LEU A 42 2.36 -11.85 3.83
C LEU A 42 3.89 -11.92 3.78
N ALA A 43 4.48 -11.99 2.58
CA ALA A 43 5.93 -12.00 2.39
C ALA A 43 6.61 -10.71 2.89
N LEU A 44 5.90 -9.57 2.87
CA LEU A 44 6.39 -8.30 3.41
C LEU A 44 6.40 -8.25 4.95
N LYS A 45 5.77 -9.23 5.61
CA LYS A 45 5.61 -9.30 7.08
C LYS A 45 5.11 -7.97 7.67
N PRO A 46 3.98 -7.41 7.17
CA PRO A 46 3.48 -6.15 7.68
C PRO A 46 2.93 -6.33 9.10
N ASP A 47 3.22 -5.35 9.97
CA ASP A 47 2.59 -5.28 11.28
C ASP A 47 1.13 -4.78 11.20
N VAL A 48 0.81 -3.95 10.21
CA VAL A 48 -0.50 -3.32 10.02
C VAL A 48 -0.87 -3.28 8.53
N VAL A 49 -2.13 -3.61 8.22
CA VAL A 49 -2.74 -3.42 6.89
C VAL A 49 -3.89 -2.41 7.00
N ILE A 50 -3.85 -1.37 6.16
CA ILE A 50 -4.90 -0.35 6.10
C ILE A 50 -5.77 -0.63 4.88
N GLY A 51 -7.04 -0.93 5.10
CA GLY A 51 -8.03 -1.15 4.05
C GLY A 51 -9.29 -0.31 4.28
N TRP A 52 -10.07 -0.11 3.23
CA TRP A 52 -11.37 0.57 3.27
C TRP A 52 -12.46 -0.38 2.77
N LYS A 53 -13.65 -0.33 3.37
CA LYS A 53 -14.77 -1.23 3.03
C LYS A 53 -15.44 -0.90 1.69
N SER A 54 -15.38 0.35 1.27
CA SER A 54 -15.96 0.85 0.02
C SER A 54 -15.19 2.09 -0.43
N GLY A 55 -15.09 2.26 -1.75
CA GLY A 55 -14.68 3.55 -2.35
C GLY A 55 -15.80 4.56 -2.26
#